data_AF-A0A3C1LVQ2-F1
#
_entry.id   AF-A0A3C1LVQ2-F1
#
_cell.length_a   1.000
_cell.length_b   1.000
_cell.length_c   1.000
_cell.angle_alpha   90.00
_cell.angle_beta   90.00
_cell.angle_gamma   90.00
#
_symmetry.space_group_name_H-M   'P 1'
#
loop_
_entity.id
_entity.type
_entity.pdbx_description
1 polymer ?
#
loop_
_entity_poly.entity_id
_entity_poly.type
_entity_poly.pdbx_seq_one_letter_code
_entity_poly.pdbx_strand_id
1 'polypeptide(L)'
;MSTYGRFNNIVDLHFHTESMLEKGMDPFSIYDELFREGFVGGIDIGCTHDDLPNRHEILKSYPSILLAGAMGPWEAGASETKPPEPEFEYSKVKDLDQIESELEILKRNIETYKTAFIGEIGLDYY
;
A
#
# COMPACT_ATOMS: atom_id res chain seq x y z
N MET A 1 7.16 -6.21 -36.95
CA MET A 1 6.70 -5.54 -35.72
C MET A 1 6.45 -6.63 -34.70
N SER A 2 7.06 -6.54 -33.51
CA SER A 2 6.80 -7.50 -32.43
C SER A 2 5.31 -7.48 -32.12
N THR A 3 4.65 -8.63 -32.19
CA THR A 3 3.24 -8.83 -31.80
C THR A 3 3.03 -8.82 -30.29
N TYR A 4 4.10 -8.56 -29.52
CA TYR A 4 4.10 -8.56 -28.07
C TYR A 4 4.19 -7.11 -27.60
N GLY A 5 3.16 -6.65 -26.87
CA GLY A 5 3.18 -5.40 -26.10
C GLY A 5 4.41 -5.29 -25.20
N ARG A 6 4.81 -4.05 -24.88
CA ARG A 6 6.10 -3.75 -24.24
C ARG A 6 6.30 -4.35 -22.85
N PHE A 7 5.23 -4.70 -22.14
CA PHE A 7 5.27 -5.14 -20.74
C PHE A 7 4.81 -6.58 -20.53
N ASN A 8 4.84 -7.42 -21.57
CA ASN A 8 4.52 -8.83 -21.42
C ASN A 8 5.41 -9.52 -20.36
N ASN A 9 4.77 -10.32 -19.51
CA ASN A 9 5.39 -11.06 -18.40
C ASN A 9 6.02 -10.17 -17.30
N ILE A 10 5.63 -8.89 -17.22
CA ILE A 10 5.99 -8.03 -16.09
C ILE A 10 4.89 -8.05 -15.05
N VAL A 11 5.30 -8.28 -13.80
CA VAL A 11 4.49 -8.13 -12.60
C VAL A 11 5.20 -7.13 -11.71
N ASP A 12 4.48 -6.11 -11.23
CA ASP A 12 5.00 -5.20 -10.22
C ASP A 12 4.56 -5.69 -8.84
N LEU A 13 5.50 -6.14 -8.02
CA LEU A 13 5.20 -6.73 -6.73
C LEU A 13 4.95 -5.69 -5.64
N HIS A 14 5.20 -4.40 -5.89
CA HIS A 14 5.12 -3.38 -4.85
C HIS A 14 4.89 -1.98 -5.40
N PHE A 15 3.67 -1.46 -5.26
CA PHE A 15 3.36 -0.04 -5.50
C PHE A 15 2.24 0.47 -4.59
N HIS A 16 2.01 1.78 -4.61
CA HIS A 16 1.02 2.45 -3.76
C HIS A 16 0.13 3.39 -4.60
N THR A 17 -1.04 2.89 -5.01
CA THR A 17 -2.04 3.62 -5.81
C THR A 17 -2.53 4.87 -5.10
N GLU A 18 -2.80 4.76 -3.81
CA GLU A 18 -3.27 5.88 -3.00
C GLU A 18 -2.23 7.00 -2.93
N SER A 19 -0.94 6.67 -2.72
CA SER A 19 0.13 7.66 -2.74
C SER A 19 0.28 8.36 -4.10
N MET A 20 0.04 7.64 -5.21
CA MET A 20 0.01 8.25 -6.54
C MET A 20 -1.11 9.29 -6.65
N LEU A 21 -2.31 8.98 -6.16
CA LEU A 21 -3.44 9.91 -6.13
C LEU A 21 -3.16 11.13 -5.25
N GLU A 22 -2.59 10.93 -4.05
CA GLU A 22 -2.21 12.02 -3.13
C GLU A 22 -1.19 12.98 -3.75
N LYS A 23 -0.30 12.46 -4.59
CA LYS A 23 0.69 13.25 -5.33
C LYS A 23 0.13 13.89 -6.60
N GLY A 24 -1.18 13.76 -6.86
CA GLY A 24 -1.86 14.34 -8.02
C GLY A 24 -1.60 13.61 -9.33
N MET A 25 -1.15 12.35 -9.27
CA MET A 25 -1.02 11.50 -10.44
C MET A 25 -2.37 10.85 -10.79
N ASP A 26 -2.54 10.49 -12.05
CA ASP A 26 -3.67 9.69 -12.52
C ASP A 26 -3.23 8.23 -12.71
N PRO A 27 -3.38 7.36 -11.69
CA PRO A 27 -2.98 5.96 -11.80
C PRO A 27 -3.86 5.18 -12.80
N PHE A 28 -5.09 5.63 -13.07
CA PHE A 28 -6.01 4.93 -13.95
C PHE A 28 -5.52 4.96 -15.40
N SER A 29 -5.14 6.15 -15.88
CA SER A 29 -4.51 6.28 -17.20
C SER A 29 -3.20 5.49 -17.32
N ILE A 30 -2.43 5.38 -16.22
CA ILE A 30 -1.21 4.57 -16.19
C ILE A 30 -1.55 3.08 -16.29
N TYR A 31 -2.52 2.59 -15.52
CA TYR A 31 -2.93 1.18 -15.55
C TYR A 31 -3.53 0.79 -16.89
N ASP A 32 -4.40 1.63 -17.46
CA ASP A 32 -4.98 1.40 -18.78
C ASP A 32 -3.88 1.24 -19.83
N GLU A 33 -2.85 2.08 -19.78
CA GLU A 33 -1.69 1.99 -20.67
C GLU A 33 -0.86 0.73 -20.42
N LEU A 34 -0.55 0.41 -19.16
CA LEU A 34 0.22 -0.76 -18.79
C LEU A 34 -0.47 -2.05 -19.27
N PHE A 35 -1.76 -2.21 -18.98
CA PHE A 35 -2.53 -3.38 -19.40
C PHE A 35 -2.68 -3.45 -20.92
N ARG A 36 -2.87 -2.31 -21.60
CA ARG A 36 -2.87 -2.23 -23.07
C ARG A 36 -1.54 -2.71 -23.67
N GLU A 37 -0.43 -2.44 -22.99
CA GLU A 37 0.92 -2.84 -23.39
C GLU A 37 1.34 -4.22 -22.83
N GLY A 38 0.42 -4.97 -22.21
CA GLY A 38 0.63 -6.38 -21.82
C GLY A 38 1.14 -6.61 -20.40
N PHE A 39 1.07 -5.62 -19.51
CA PHE A 39 1.34 -5.78 -18.08
C PHE A 39 0.42 -6.86 -17.48
N VAL A 40 0.99 -7.73 -16.66
CA VAL A 40 0.26 -8.88 -16.11
C VAL A 40 -0.56 -8.48 -14.89
N GLY A 41 -0.11 -7.50 -14.13
CA GLY A 41 -0.72 -7.08 -12.87
C GLY A 41 0.33 -6.89 -11.78
N GLY A 42 -0.10 -6.84 -10.53
CA GLY A 42 0.81 -6.55 -9.44
C GLY A 42 0.16 -6.53 -8.08
N ILE A 43 0.84 -5.93 -7.10
CA ILE A 43 0.36 -5.85 -5.72
C ILE A 43 0.39 -4.39 -5.26
N ASP A 44 -0.79 -3.87 -4.97
CA ASP A 44 -0.96 -2.59 -4.31
C ASP A 44 -0.84 -2.79 -2.79
N ILE A 45 0.10 -2.08 -2.20
CA ILE A 45 0.54 -2.28 -0.83
C ILE A 45 -0.10 -1.23 0.07
N GLY A 46 -0.88 -1.69 1.05
CA GLY A 46 -1.40 -0.87 2.14
C GLY A 46 -0.28 -0.10 2.86
N CYS A 47 -0.65 1.01 3.47
CA CYS A 47 0.22 1.87 4.26
C CYS A 47 -0.32 2.05 5.69
N THR A 48 -1.62 1.90 5.88
CA THR A 48 -2.30 2.12 7.17
C THR A 48 -3.21 0.97 7.56
N HIS A 49 -3.55 0.86 8.85
CA HIS A 49 -4.47 -0.16 9.36
C HIS A 49 -5.88 -0.14 8.71
N ASP A 50 -6.30 0.96 8.08
CA ASP A 50 -7.67 1.15 7.57
C ASP A 50 -7.77 1.62 6.10
N ASP A 51 -6.72 1.47 5.29
CA ASP A 51 -6.76 1.92 3.88
C ASP A 51 -7.31 0.89 2.88
N LEU A 52 -7.36 -0.39 3.27
CA LEU A 52 -7.89 -1.47 2.42
C LEU A 52 -9.29 -1.21 1.85
N PRO A 53 -10.27 -0.66 2.60
CA PRO A 53 -11.57 -0.27 2.03
C PRO A 53 -11.45 0.65 0.82
N ASN A 54 -10.62 1.69 0.93
CA ASN A 54 -10.45 2.68 -0.13
C ASN A 54 -9.73 2.06 -1.34
N ARG A 55 -8.65 1.31 -1.09
CA ARG A 55 -7.87 0.63 -2.13
C ARG A 55 -8.68 -0.39 -2.90
N HIS A 56 -9.51 -1.16 -2.20
CA HIS A 56 -10.42 -2.11 -2.84
C HIS A 56 -11.38 -1.40 -3.81
N GLU A 57 -11.96 -0.26 -3.40
CA GLU A 57 -12.85 0.52 -4.25
C GLU A 57 -12.13 1.11 -5.46
N ILE A 58 -10.92 1.66 -5.27
CA ILE A 58 -10.08 2.21 -6.35
C ILE A 58 -9.72 1.14 -7.38
N LEU A 59 -9.35 -0.06 -6.92
CA LEU A 59 -8.78 -1.13 -7.76
C LEU A 59 -9.80 -2.14 -8.25
N LYS A 60 -11.10 -1.98 -7.95
CA LYS A 60 -12.16 -2.90 -8.41
C LYS A 60 -12.20 -3.11 -9.93
N SER A 61 -11.75 -2.11 -10.70
CA SER A 61 -11.68 -2.15 -12.17
C SER A 61 -10.44 -2.86 -12.71
N TYR A 62 -9.47 -3.18 -11.85
CA TYR A 62 -8.17 -3.77 -12.19
C TYR A 62 -7.93 -5.08 -11.42
N PRO A 63 -8.70 -6.15 -11.68
CA PRO A 63 -8.68 -7.38 -10.87
C PRO A 63 -7.34 -8.14 -10.88
N SER A 64 -6.43 -7.81 -11.83
CA SER A 64 -5.06 -8.35 -11.85
C SER A 64 -4.11 -7.63 -10.89
N ILE A 65 -4.56 -6.53 -10.26
CA ILE A 65 -3.87 -5.88 -9.16
C ILE A 65 -4.44 -6.45 -7.86
N LEU A 66 -3.60 -7.16 -7.13
CA LEU A 66 -3.91 -7.72 -5.82
C LEU A 66 -3.68 -6.69 -4.72
N LEU A 67 -4.31 -6.88 -3.57
CA LEU A 67 -4.13 -6.03 -2.39
C LEU A 67 -3.25 -6.72 -1.35
N ALA A 68 -2.37 -5.95 -0.71
CA ALA A 68 -1.72 -6.33 0.55
C ALA A 68 -2.21 -5.43 1.69
N GLY A 69 -2.56 -6.04 2.82
CA GLY A 69 -2.88 -5.30 4.05
C GLY A 69 -1.61 -4.99 4.83
N ALA A 70 -1.48 -3.78 5.36
CA ALA A 70 -0.26 -3.32 6.02
C ALA A 70 -0.53 -2.46 7.24
N MET A 71 0.47 -2.37 8.10
CA MET A 71 0.69 -1.27 9.03
C MET A 71 2.18 -0.95 8.94
N GLY A 72 2.54 0.07 8.16
CA GLY A 72 3.94 0.42 7.96
C GLY A 72 4.60 0.89 9.24
N PRO A 73 5.95 0.84 9.35
CA PRO A 73 6.67 1.25 10.55
C PRO A 73 6.35 2.68 11.03
N TRP A 74 5.98 3.58 10.11
CA TRP A 74 5.56 4.95 10.42
C TRP A 74 4.27 5.01 11.27
N GLU A 75 3.37 4.03 11.15
CA GLU A 75 2.16 3.96 11.97
C GLU A 75 2.47 3.78 13.45
N ALA A 76 3.64 3.27 13.81
CA ALA A 76 4.06 3.17 15.21
C ALA A 76 4.30 4.54 15.87
N GLY A 77 4.31 5.63 15.10
CA GLY A 77 4.43 7.01 15.59
C GLY A 77 5.73 7.72 15.23
N ALA A 78 6.54 7.16 14.33
CA ALA A 78 7.71 7.84 13.75
C ALA A 78 7.35 8.41 12.37
N SER A 79 7.65 9.68 12.11
CA SER A 79 7.41 10.31 10.80
C SER A 79 8.64 10.20 9.91
N GLU A 80 8.47 9.80 8.65
CA GLU A 80 9.50 9.80 7.59
C GLU A 80 10.16 11.17 7.37
N THR A 81 9.54 12.27 7.82
CA THR A 81 10.02 13.62 7.51
C THR A 81 11.16 14.09 8.40
N LYS A 82 11.44 13.39 9.51
CA LYS A 82 12.51 13.76 10.44
C LYS A 82 13.04 12.52 11.17
N PRO A 83 14.33 12.15 11.05
CA PRO A 83 14.95 11.26 12.04
C PRO A 83 14.67 11.82 13.44
N PRO A 84 14.58 11.00 14.50
CA PRO A 84 14.22 11.49 15.82
C PRO A 84 15.19 12.60 16.21
N GLU A 85 14.71 13.85 16.12
CA GLU A 85 15.44 15.01 16.59
C GLU A 85 15.71 14.82 18.09
N PRO A 86 16.68 15.52 18.70
CA PRO A 86 16.96 15.40 20.13
C PRO A 86 15.73 15.60 21.05
N GLU A 87 14.65 16.16 20.50
CA GLU A 87 13.35 16.44 21.12
C GLU A 87 12.26 15.42 20.75
N PHE A 88 12.61 14.23 20.24
CA PHE A 88 11.64 13.17 19.97
C PHE A 88 10.93 12.75 21.27
N GLU A 89 9.68 13.18 21.39
CA GLU A 89 8.83 12.85 22.52
C GLU A 89 8.30 11.43 22.37
N TYR A 90 8.85 10.50 23.15
CA TYR A 90 8.33 9.13 23.25
C TYR A 90 6.83 9.07 23.61
N SER A 91 6.26 10.14 24.17
CA SER A 91 4.82 10.27 24.40
C SER A 91 3.98 10.42 23.13
N LYS A 92 4.60 10.60 21.95
CA LYS A 92 3.94 10.60 20.63
C LYS A 92 4.03 9.24 19.93
N VAL A 93 4.80 8.30 20.47
CA VAL A 93 4.82 6.90 20.05
C VAL A 93 3.53 6.26 20.57
N LYS A 94 2.88 5.47 19.71
CA LYS A 94 1.68 4.73 20.13
C LYS A 94 2.05 3.74 21.23
N ASP A 95 1.21 3.65 22.26
CA ASP A 95 1.33 2.55 23.21
C ASP A 95 0.84 1.23 22.60
N LEU A 96 1.07 0.13 23.32
CA LEU A 96 0.69 -1.20 22.83
C LEU A 96 -0.83 -1.34 22.68
N ASP A 97 -1.63 -0.69 23.54
CA ASP A 97 -3.08 -0.78 23.50
C ASP A 97 -3.62 -0.10 22.22
N GLN A 98 -3.03 1.03 21.83
CA GLN A 98 -3.33 1.71 20.57
C GLN A 98 -2.96 0.85 19.36
N ILE A 99 -1.76 0.26 19.35
CA ILE A 99 -1.32 -0.62 18.26
C ILE A 99 -2.24 -1.85 18.16
N GLU A 100 -2.63 -2.45 19.29
CA GLU A 100 -3.55 -3.59 19.31
C GLU A 100 -4.93 -3.22 18.75
N SER A 101 -5.49 -2.07 19.12
CA SER A 101 -6.77 -1.60 18.60
C SER A 101 -6.74 -1.40 17.07
N GLU A 102 -5.65 -0.86 16.53
CA GLU A 102 -5.49 -0.65 15.09
C GLU A 102 -5.27 -1.97 14.35
N LEU A 103 -4.52 -2.90 14.95
CA LEU A 103 -4.34 -4.24 14.41
C LEU A 103 -5.67 -5.01 14.29
N GLU A 104 -6.61 -4.82 15.22
CA GLU A 104 -7.95 -5.40 15.11
C GLU A 104 -8.77 -4.83 13.94
N ILE A 105 -8.52 -3.58 13.55
CA ILE A 105 -9.10 -3.00 12.33
C ILE A 105 -8.46 -3.64 11.11
N LEU A 106 -7.13 -3.70 11.06
CA LEU A 106 -6.40 -4.33 9.95
C LEU A 106 -6.83 -5.79 9.74
N LYS A 107 -6.91 -6.60 10.81
CA LYS A 107 -7.34 -8.01 10.73
C LYS A 107 -8.72 -8.14 10.10
N ARG A 108 -9.68 -7.32 10.55
CA ARG A 108 -11.05 -7.30 10.00
C ARG A 108 -11.06 -6.91 8.52
N ASN A 109 -10.23 -5.95 8.14
CA ASN A 109 -10.12 -5.51 6.76
C ASN A 109 -9.46 -6.58 5.87
N ILE A 110 -8.41 -7.25 6.34
CA ILE A 110 -7.78 -8.39 5.65
C ILE A 110 -8.81 -9.49 5.37
N GLU A 111 -9.63 -9.84 6.36
CA GLU A 111 -10.70 -10.83 6.19
C GLU A 111 -11.79 -10.37 5.22
N THR A 112 -12.21 -9.10 5.31
CA THR A 112 -13.30 -8.53 4.52
C THR A 112 -12.92 -8.38 3.04
N TYR A 113 -11.73 -7.86 2.77
CA TYR A 113 -11.27 -7.52 1.41
C TYR A 113 -10.40 -8.62 0.78
N LYS A 114 -10.16 -9.73 1.50
CA LYS A 114 -9.43 -10.92 1.02
C LYS A 114 -8.09 -10.56 0.40
N THR A 115 -7.29 -9.79 1.14
CA THR A 115 -5.94 -9.42 0.70
C THR A 115 -5.11 -10.67 0.41
N ALA A 116 -4.26 -10.61 -0.61
CA ALA A 116 -3.42 -11.73 -0.99
C ALA A 116 -2.16 -11.83 -0.11
N PHE A 117 -1.74 -10.72 0.50
CA PHE A 117 -0.49 -10.61 1.24
C PHE A 117 -0.64 -9.71 2.48
N ILE A 118 0.33 -9.82 3.39
CA ILE A 118 0.53 -8.90 4.51
C ILE A 118 1.85 -8.19 4.29
N GLY A 119 1.84 -6.87 4.35
CA GLY A 119 2.97 -6.00 4.04
C GLY A 119 2.47 -4.71 3.41
N GLU A 120 3.22 -3.62 3.47
CA GLU A 120 4.59 -3.53 4.00
C GLU A 120 4.62 -3.46 5.53
N ILE A 121 5.50 -4.26 6.13
CA ILE A 121 5.80 -4.24 7.56
C ILE A 121 7.31 -4.26 7.72
N GLY A 122 7.84 -3.58 8.73
CA GLY A 122 9.28 -3.51 8.89
C GLY A 122 9.69 -2.58 10.01
N LEU A 123 10.95 -2.15 9.93
CA LEU A 123 11.55 -1.16 10.81
C LEU A 123 12.16 -0.09 9.93
N ASP A 124 11.84 1.17 10.20
CA ASP A 124 12.46 2.30 9.55
C ASP A 124 13.26 3.10 10.58
N TYR A 125 14.54 3.33 10.28
CA TYR A 125 15.51 3.94 11.18
C TYR A 125 16.09 5.25 10.61
N TYR A 126 15.60 5.71 9.46
CA TYR A 126 16.17 6.83 8.72
C TYR A 126 15.21 8.01 8.54
#